data_AF-A0A0R3VZV7-F1
#
_entry.id   AF-A0A0R3VZV7-F1
#
_cell.length_a   1.000
_cell.length_b   1.000
_cell.length_c   1.000
_cell.angle_alpha   90.00
_cell.angle_beta   90.00
_cell.angle_gamma   90.00
#
_symmetry.space_group_name_H-M   'P 1'
#
loop_
_entity.id
_entity.type
_entity.pdbx_description
1 polymer ?
#
loop_
_entity_poly.entity_id
_entity_poly.type
_entity_poly.pdbx_seq_one_letter_code
_entity_poly.pdbx_strand_id
1 'polypeptide(L)'
;MLEFFDRTDLRVSAGFAVRLAKALFYLIYVIHVESCGYYAFNRFHGLNASDWSIGNQNNNPYIYSFYVATKMATSIGNLPHATNALEFIFMTVYWLTGVYISAILIGQVIDILDSKNAEKEAYKKLMNATLTYLKRIRAPEKDIDMVRTWFNHNWSQQKTLDENMLIDALPLKLKKDVLIDVHYKTLSKVSLFKNCEKTMIFDLICKLKPVLFLPGALICEKVSS
;
A
#
# COMPACT_ATOMS: atom_id res chain seq x y z
N MET A 1 1.44 -23.99 2.60
CA MET A 1 1.90 -22.77 1.93
C MET A 1 1.19 -21.53 2.47
N LEU A 2 -0.15 -21.51 2.53
CA LEU A 2 -0.94 -20.37 3.06
C LEU A 2 -0.58 -20.00 4.52
N GLU A 3 -0.50 -20.97 5.43
CA GLU A 3 -0.20 -20.71 6.85
C GLU A 3 1.21 -20.15 7.11
N PHE A 4 2.19 -20.52 6.28
CA PHE A 4 3.55 -19.97 6.37
C PHE A 4 3.57 -18.48 6.02
N PHE A 5 2.79 -18.07 5.02
CA PHE A 5 2.67 -16.69 4.59
C PHE A 5 1.90 -15.83 5.60
N ASP A 6 0.84 -16.35 6.20
CA ASP A 6 0.08 -15.62 7.24
C ASP A 6 0.95 -15.34 8.48
N ARG A 7 1.80 -16.30 8.86
CA ARG A 7 2.76 -16.09 9.97
C ARG A 7 3.89 -15.13 9.64
N THR A 8 4.26 -15.01 8.36
CA THR A 8 5.29 -14.03 7.94
C THR A 8 4.70 -12.63 7.80
N ASP A 9 3.44 -12.50 7.39
CA ASP A 9 2.74 -11.20 7.26
C ASP A 9 2.57 -10.49 8.62
N LEU A 10 2.37 -11.27 9.71
CA LEU A 10 2.23 -10.75 11.07
C LEU A 10 3.55 -10.34 11.74
N ARG A 11 4.69 -10.88 11.29
CA ARG A 11 6.00 -10.70 11.97
C ARG A 11 6.92 -9.72 11.27
N VAL A 12 6.70 -9.43 10.00
CA VAL A 12 7.57 -8.57 9.21
C VAL A 12 6.95 -7.18 9.14
N SER A 13 7.68 -6.14 9.57
CA SER A 13 7.29 -4.72 9.47
C SER A 13 7.08 -4.22 8.02
N ALA A 14 7.24 -5.12 7.05
CA ALA A 14 7.04 -4.94 5.62
C ALA A 14 5.99 -5.91 5.06
N GLY A 15 4.83 -6.06 5.73
CA GLY A 15 3.70 -6.86 5.22
C GLY A 15 3.31 -6.51 3.77
N PHE A 16 3.46 -5.24 3.36
CA PHE A 16 3.35 -4.83 1.96
C PHE A 16 4.30 -5.57 1.02
N ALA A 17 5.59 -5.68 1.37
CA ALA A 17 6.59 -6.33 0.53
C ALA A 17 6.34 -7.84 0.42
N VAL A 18 5.92 -8.48 1.51
CA VAL A 18 5.55 -9.91 1.52
C VAL A 18 4.33 -10.16 0.65
N ARG A 19 3.28 -9.35 0.78
CA ARG A 19 2.07 -9.43 -0.05
C ARG A 19 2.37 -9.21 -1.53
N LEU A 20 3.22 -8.24 -1.87
CA LEU A 20 3.65 -7.98 -3.25
C LEU A 20 4.47 -9.15 -3.80
N ALA A 21 5.43 -9.68 -3.03
CA ALA A 21 6.23 -10.84 -3.43
C ALA A 21 5.36 -12.07 -3.68
N LYS A 22 4.34 -12.29 -2.85
CA LYS A 22 3.34 -13.36 -3.02
C LYS A 22 2.55 -13.20 -4.31
N ALA A 23 2.07 -11.99 -4.63
CA ALA A 23 1.36 -11.73 -5.88
C ALA A 23 2.25 -11.98 -7.11
N LEU A 24 3.51 -11.53 -7.08
CA LEU A 24 4.49 -11.79 -8.15
C LEU A 24 4.81 -13.28 -8.30
N PHE A 25 4.92 -14.01 -7.19
CA PHE A 25 5.13 -15.45 -7.22
C PHE A 25 3.94 -16.18 -7.86
N TYR A 26 2.70 -15.80 -7.53
CA TYR A 26 1.52 -16.37 -8.17
C TYR A 26 1.44 -16.04 -9.66
N LEU A 27 1.85 -14.85 -10.07
CA LEU A 27 1.93 -14.49 -11.49
C LEU A 27 2.89 -15.42 -12.24
N ILE A 28 4.10 -15.64 -11.71
CA ILE A 28 5.08 -16.54 -12.32
C ILE A 28 4.56 -17.99 -12.35
N TYR A 29 3.89 -18.43 -11.28
CA TYR A 29 3.31 -19.77 -11.20
C TYR A 29 2.21 -19.99 -12.25
N VAL A 30 1.32 -19.00 -12.45
CA VAL A 30 0.29 -19.07 -13.49
C VAL A 30 0.93 -19.13 -14.88
N ILE A 31 1.92 -18.27 -15.17
CA ILE A 31 2.64 -18.31 -16.45
C ILE A 31 3.29 -19.68 -16.68
N HIS A 32 3.83 -20.30 -15.64
CA HIS A 32 4.37 -21.66 -15.72
C HIS A 32 3.28 -22.69 -16.07
N VAL A 33 2.13 -22.67 -15.40
CA VAL A 33 1.01 -23.59 -15.68
C VAL A 33 0.50 -23.41 -17.12
N GLU A 34 0.32 -22.17 -17.57
CA GLU A 34 -0.07 -21.84 -18.94
C GLU A 34 0.98 -22.35 -19.94
N SER A 35 2.28 -22.16 -19.67
CA SER A 35 3.37 -22.67 -20.52
C SER A 35 3.37 -24.20 -20.62
N CYS A 36 3.08 -24.91 -19.53
CA CYS A 36 2.96 -26.35 -19.51
C CYS A 36 1.71 -26.81 -20.29
N GLY A 37 0.60 -26.08 -20.20
CA GLY A 37 -0.61 -26.34 -20.98
C GLY A 37 -0.37 -26.19 -22.49
N TYR A 38 0.31 -25.11 -22.89
CA TYR A 38 0.71 -24.88 -24.28
C TYR A 38 1.64 -25.98 -24.81
N TYR A 39 2.64 -26.38 -24.01
CA TYR A 39 3.54 -27.49 -24.37
C TYR A 39 2.79 -28.81 -24.49
N ALA A 40 1.91 -29.13 -23.54
CA ALA A 40 1.12 -30.37 -23.56
C ALA A 40 0.23 -30.44 -24.81
N PHE A 41 -0.47 -29.37 -25.16
CA PHE A 41 -1.27 -29.31 -26.38
C PHE A 41 -0.43 -29.56 -27.63
N ASN A 42 0.72 -28.89 -27.75
CA ASN A 42 1.65 -29.10 -28.87
C ASN A 42 2.20 -30.54 -28.92
N ARG A 43 2.39 -31.19 -27.76
CA ARG A 43 2.85 -32.58 -27.71
C ARG A 43 1.79 -33.58 -28.20
N PHE A 44 0.51 -33.30 -27.94
CA PHE A 44 -0.62 -34.12 -28.40
C PHE A 44 -0.97 -33.88 -29.88
N HIS A 45 -1.00 -32.61 -30.30
CA HIS A 45 -1.34 -32.22 -31.68
C HIS A 45 -0.21 -32.51 -32.67
N GLY A 46 1.04 -32.53 -32.20
CA GLY A 46 2.24 -32.79 -32.99
C GLY A 46 3.17 -31.58 -33.00
N LEU A 47 4.45 -31.80 -32.69
CA LEU A 47 5.49 -30.78 -32.82
C LEU A 47 5.74 -30.50 -34.32
N ASN A 48 5.91 -29.23 -34.70
CA ASN A 48 5.94 -28.76 -36.09
C ASN A 48 4.66 -28.98 -36.93
N ALA A 49 3.49 -29.14 -36.30
CA ALA A 49 2.24 -29.30 -37.05
C ALA A 49 1.83 -28.03 -37.82
N SER A 50 2.25 -26.85 -37.37
CA SER A 50 1.91 -25.55 -37.96
C SER A 50 2.93 -24.46 -37.60
N ASP A 51 2.88 -23.30 -38.26
CA ASP A 51 3.71 -22.11 -37.94
C ASP A 51 3.50 -21.61 -36.49
N TRP A 52 2.37 -21.97 -35.88
CA TRP A 52 2.06 -21.67 -34.48
C TRP A 52 2.63 -22.70 -33.50
N SER A 53 2.92 -23.91 -33.96
CA SER A 53 3.38 -24.99 -33.11
C SER A 53 4.84 -24.84 -32.69
N ILE A 54 5.25 -25.54 -31.63
CA ILE A 54 6.64 -25.52 -31.17
C ILE A 54 7.55 -26.12 -32.24
N GLY A 55 8.37 -25.25 -32.82
CA GLY A 55 9.37 -25.60 -33.83
C GLY A 55 10.47 -26.53 -33.28
N ASN A 56 10.93 -27.50 -34.07
CA ASN A 56 12.07 -28.39 -33.76
C ASN A 56 13.44 -27.70 -33.97
N GLN A 57 13.47 -26.37 -34.01
CA GLN A 57 14.73 -25.62 -34.04
C GLN A 57 15.36 -25.67 -32.64
N ASN A 58 16.70 -25.61 -32.55
CA ASN A 58 17.59 -25.85 -31.38
C ASN A 58 17.28 -25.10 -30.04
N ASN A 59 16.11 -24.51 -29.86
CA ASN A 59 15.67 -23.87 -28.62
C ASN A 59 14.93 -24.87 -27.71
N ASN A 60 15.15 -24.75 -26.40
CA ASN A 60 14.44 -25.55 -25.41
C ASN A 60 12.92 -25.29 -25.51
N PRO A 61 12.09 -26.33 -25.75
CA PRO A 61 10.65 -26.17 -25.99
C PRO A 61 9.92 -25.56 -24.79
N TYR A 62 10.43 -25.76 -23.57
CA TYR A 62 9.89 -25.12 -22.38
C TYR A 62 10.10 -23.61 -22.39
N ILE A 63 11.29 -23.14 -22.77
CA ILE A 63 11.62 -21.70 -22.81
C ILE A 63 10.75 -20.99 -23.85
N TYR A 64 10.54 -21.61 -25.02
CA TYR A 64 9.64 -21.08 -26.03
C TYR A 64 8.18 -21.03 -25.54
N SER A 65 7.70 -22.10 -24.91
CA SER A 65 6.35 -22.15 -24.33
C SER A 65 6.14 -21.09 -23.24
N PHE A 66 7.16 -20.88 -22.40
CA PHE A 66 7.14 -19.86 -21.35
C PHE A 66 7.14 -18.44 -21.94
N TYR A 67 7.90 -18.21 -23.02
CA TYR A 67 7.87 -16.95 -23.76
C TYR A 67 6.49 -16.66 -24.37
N VAL A 68 5.86 -17.66 -24.97
CA VAL A 68 4.49 -17.58 -25.53
C VAL A 68 3.47 -17.28 -24.42
N ALA A 69 3.52 -18.02 -23.30
CA ALA A 69 2.64 -17.78 -22.15
C ALA A 69 2.84 -16.39 -21.52
N THR A 70 4.08 -15.90 -21.43
CA THR A 70 4.40 -14.57 -20.91
C THR A 70 3.85 -13.46 -21.82
N LYS A 71 4.03 -13.59 -23.14
CA LYS A 71 3.44 -12.66 -24.13
C LYS A 71 1.93 -12.61 -24.02
N MET A 72 1.30 -13.77 -23.86
CA MET A 72 -0.15 -13.85 -23.65
C MET A 72 -0.57 -13.16 -22.34
N ALA A 73 0.08 -13.47 -21.22
CA ALA A 73 -0.25 -12.91 -19.91
C ALA A 73 -0.10 -11.38 -19.87
N THR A 74 0.80 -10.83 -20.69
CA THR A 74 1.04 -9.38 -20.85
C THR A 74 0.25 -8.75 -22.00
N SER A 75 -0.63 -9.51 -22.65
CA SER A 75 -1.43 -9.08 -23.80
C SER A 75 -0.61 -8.52 -24.98
N ILE A 76 0.61 -9.03 -25.18
CA ILE A 76 1.49 -8.66 -26.30
C ILE A 76 1.08 -9.49 -27.53
N GLY A 77 0.36 -8.85 -28.46
CA GLY A 77 -0.35 -9.48 -29.59
C GLY A 77 0.49 -9.98 -30.78
N ASN A 78 1.78 -10.28 -30.61
CA ASN A 78 2.64 -10.78 -31.69
C ASN A 78 2.95 -12.28 -31.52
N LEU A 79 1.90 -13.09 -31.62
CA LEU A 79 1.97 -14.55 -31.64
C LEU A 79 1.63 -15.07 -33.04
N PRO A 80 2.28 -16.13 -33.52
CA PRO A 80 1.97 -16.74 -34.82
C PRO A 80 0.50 -17.16 -34.88
N HIS A 81 -0.10 -17.08 -36.07
CA HIS A 81 -1.52 -17.34 -36.25
C HIS A 81 -1.80 -18.85 -36.20
N ALA A 82 -2.85 -19.23 -35.46
CA ALA A 82 -3.41 -20.57 -35.54
C ALA A 82 -3.90 -20.84 -36.97
N THR A 83 -3.71 -22.07 -37.43
CA THR A 83 -4.04 -22.50 -38.80
C THR A 83 -5.18 -23.51 -38.83
N ASN A 84 -5.33 -24.30 -37.77
CA ASN A 84 -6.31 -25.39 -37.67
C ASN A 84 -7.51 -25.01 -36.77
N ALA A 85 -8.70 -25.57 -37.05
CA ALA A 85 -9.90 -25.32 -36.24
C ALA A 85 -9.72 -25.69 -34.75
N LEU A 86 -9.02 -26.78 -34.46
CA LEU A 86 -8.67 -27.18 -33.09
C LEU A 86 -7.71 -26.19 -32.41
N GLU A 87 -6.74 -25.66 -33.16
CA GLU A 87 -5.82 -24.63 -32.65
C GLU A 87 -6.57 -23.34 -32.33
N PHE A 88 -7.55 -22.93 -33.16
CA PHE A 88 -8.39 -21.76 -32.89
C PHE A 88 -9.20 -21.91 -31.60
N ILE A 89 -9.86 -23.05 -31.41
CA ILE A 89 -10.67 -23.30 -30.20
C ILE A 89 -9.78 -23.30 -28.96
N PHE A 90 -8.65 -24.02 -29.00
CA PHE A 90 -7.71 -24.06 -27.89
C PHE A 90 -7.16 -22.66 -27.57
N MET A 91 -6.66 -21.94 -28.59
CA MET A 91 -6.12 -20.59 -28.41
C MET A 91 -7.13 -19.60 -27.85
N THR A 92 -8.40 -19.70 -28.26
CA THR A 92 -9.47 -18.83 -27.73
C THR A 92 -9.69 -19.08 -26.24
N VAL A 93 -9.81 -20.35 -25.83
CA VAL A 93 -10.01 -20.72 -24.42
C VAL A 93 -8.78 -20.40 -23.57
N TYR A 94 -7.60 -20.71 -24.10
CA TYR A 94 -6.30 -20.45 -23.47
C TYR A 94 -6.10 -18.94 -23.24
N TRP A 95 -6.37 -18.12 -24.26
CA TRP A 95 -6.26 -16.66 -24.16
C TRP A 95 -7.27 -16.06 -23.16
N LEU A 96 -8.53 -16.48 -23.19
CA LEU A 96 -9.54 -16.01 -22.24
C LEU A 96 -9.18 -16.36 -20.79
N THR A 97 -8.66 -17.57 -20.56
CA THR A 97 -8.22 -18.01 -19.24
C THR A 97 -7.02 -17.20 -18.74
N GLY A 98 -6.01 -17.02 -19.60
CA GLY A 98 -4.82 -16.22 -19.27
C GLY A 98 -5.15 -14.76 -18.95
N VAL A 99 -6.01 -14.11 -19.75
CA VAL A 99 -6.46 -12.73 -19.49
C VAL A 99 -7.24 -12.63 -18.18
N TYR A 100 -8.17 -13.57 -17.93
CA TYR A 100 -8.97 -13.59 -16.71
C TYR A 100 -8.11 -13.72 -15.45
N ILE A 101 -7.17 -14.67 -15.42
CA ILE A 101 -6.32 -14.90 -14.25
C ILE A 101 -5.35 -13.73 -14.05
N SER A 102 -4.74 -13.21 -15.13
CA SER A 102 -3.87 -12.03 -15.04
C SER A 102 -4.61 -10.79 -14.55
N ALA A 103 -5.87 -10.57 -14.95
CA ALA A 103 -6.69 -9.46 -14.48
C ALA A 103 -6.92 -9.52 -12.96
N ILE A 104 -7.21 -10.71 -12.42
CA ILE A 104 -7.36 -10.90 -10.96
C ILE A 104 -6.06 -10.57 -10.22
N LEU A 105 -4.92 -11.07 -10.71
CA LEU A 105 -3.63 -10.83 -10.07
C LEU A 105 -3.22 -9.36 -10.11
N ILE A 106 -3.44 -8.67 -11.23
CA ILE A 106 -3.22 -7.23 -11.34
C ILE A 106 -4.13 -6.47 -10.36
N GLY A 107 -5.40 -6.85 -10.26
CA GLY A 107 -6.34 -6.28 -9.28
C GLY A 107 -5.83 -6.40 -7.84
N GLN A 108 -5.32 -7.58 -7.46
CA GLN A 108 -4.72 -7.78 -6.14
C GLN A 108 -3.52 -6.87 -5.88
N VAL A 109 -2.67 -6.64 -6.88
CA VAL A 109 -1.52 -5.71 -6.75
C VAL A 109 -2.00 -4.28 -6.55
N ILE A 110 -3.03 -3.85 -7.28
CA ILE A 110 -3.64 -2.53 -7.13
C ILE A 110 -4.22 -2.36 -5.71
N ASP A 111 -4.98 -3.35 -5.22
CA ASP A 111 -5.55 -3.31 -3.86
C ASP A 111 -4.47 -3.21 -2.78
N ILE A 112 -3.34 -3.89 -2.96
CA ILE A 112 -2.19 -3.81 -2.05
C ILE A 112 -1.57 -2.39 -2.06
N LEU A 113 -1.48 -1.76 -3.24
CA LEU A 113 -0.95 -0.40 -3.39
C LEU A 113 -1.90 0.64 -2.79
N ASP A 114 -3.20 0.50 -3.02
CA ASP A 114 -4.22 1.40 -2.50
C ASP A 114 -4.30 1.29 -0.98
N SER A 115 -4.26 0.08 -0.43
CA SER A 115 -4.19 -0.15 1.02
C SER A 115 -3.01 0.57 1.67
N LYS A 116 -1.84 0.60 1.03
CA LYS A 116 -0.66 1.32 1.53
C LYS A 116 -0.83 2.84 1.46
N ASN A 117 -1.53 3.34 0.45
CA ASN A 117 -1.72 4.78 0.23
C ASN A 117 -2.99 5.33 0.91
N ALA A 118 -3.87 4.48 1.42
CA ALA A 118 -5.20 4.84 1.92
C ALA A 118 -5.16 5.95 2.98
N GLU A 119 -4.28 5.87 3.97
CA GLU A 119 -4.17 6.88 5.04
C GLU A 119 -3.71 8.23 4.49
N LYS A 120 -2.70 8.22 3.62
CA LYS A 120 -2.19 9.43 2.95
C LYS A 120 -3.24 10.05 2.03
N GLU A 121 -4.02 9.22 1.36
CA GLU A 121 -5.09 9.68 0.48
C GLU A 121 -6.26 10.26 1.27
N ALA A 122 -6.66 9.64 2.37
CA ALA A 122 -7.66 10.18 3.29
C ALA A 122 -7.22 11.55 3.85
N TYR A 123 -5.95 11.68 4.25
CA TYR A 123 -5.38 12.95 4.68
C TYR A 123 -5.47 14.03 3.60
N LYS A 124 -5.04 13.69 2.37
CA LYS A 124 -5.13 14.61 1.22
C LYS A 124 -6.57 15.00 0.90
N LYS A 125 -7.52 14.06 0.99
CA LYS A 125 -8.95 14.33 0.79
C LYS A 125 -9.46 15.35 1.81
N LEU A 126 -9.10 15.21 3.09
CA LEU A 126 -9.48 16.17 4.13
C LEU A 126 -8.84 17.56 3.90
N MET A 127 -7.54 17.60 3.59
CA MET A 127 -6.85 18.85 3.26
C MET A 127 -7.55 19.55 2.09
N ASN A 128 -7.83 18.83 1.00
CA ASN A 128 -8.50 19.38 -0.18
C ASN A 128 -9.93 19.85 0.13
N ALA A 129 -10.69 19.11 0.95
CA ALA A 129 -12.03 19.54 1.39
C ALA A 129 -11.96 20.84 2.20
N THR A 130 -10.98 20.96 3.10
CA THR A 130 -10.76 22.15 3.92
C THR A 130 -10.37 23.36 3.06
N LEU A 131 -9.43 23.19 2.13
CA LEU A 131 -9.02 24.25 1.21
C LEU A 131 -10.17 24.68 0.30
N THR A 132 -10.97 23.73 -0.19
CA THR A 132 -12.17 24.03 -0.99
C THR A 132 -13.20 24.81 -0.17
N TYR A 133 -13.41 24.46 1.09
CA TYR A 133 -14.28 25.20 2.00
C TYR A 133 -13.81 26.64 2.21
N LEU A 134 -12.51 26.85 2.47
CA LEU A 134 -11.92 28.18 2.65
C LEU A 134 -12.06 29.06 1.40
N LYS A 135 -11.85 28.47 0.22
CA LYS A 135 -12.11 29.15 -1.07
C LYS A 135 -13.58 29.54 -1.22
N ARG A 136 -14.51 28.67 -0.82
CA ARG A 136 -15.95 28.93 -0.89
C ARG A 136 -16.38 30.11 -0.04
N ILE A 137 -15.80 30.28 1.16
CA ILE A 137 -16.08 31.42 2.03
C ILE A 137 -15.29 32.69 1.66
N ARG A 138 -14.52 32.66 0.57
CA ARG A 138 -13.66 33.76 0.10
C ARG A 138 -12.63 34.20 1.16
N ALA A 139 -12.03 33.24 1.87
CA ALA A 139 -10.91 33.54 2.75
C ALA A 139 -9.74 34.16 1.95
N PRO A 140 -8.93 35.04 2.55
CA PRO A 140 -7.72 35.57 1.91
C PRO A 140 -6.78 34.45 1.45
N GLU A 141 -6.19 34.57 0.26
CA GLU A 141 -5.25 33.56 -0.28
C GLU A 141 -4.06 33.31 0.67
N LYS A 142 -3.63 34.33 1.41
CA LYS A 142 -2.60 34.20 2.45
C LYS A 142 -2.98 33.17 3.53
N ASP A 143 -4.24 33.17 3.98
CA ASP A 143 -4.72 32.26 5.02
C ASP A 143 -4.90 30.84 4.46
N ILE A 144 -5.35 30.72 3.20
CA ILE A 144 -5.47 29.45 2.50
C ILE A 144 -4.10 28.78 2.34
N ASP A 145 -3.08 29.53 1.94
CA ASP A 145 -1.71 29.02 1.81
C ASP A 145 -1.07 28.70 3.17
N MET A 146 -1.40 29.46 4.22
CA MET A 146 -0.97 29.14 5.59
C MET A 146 -1.57 27.82 6.08
N VAL A 147 -2.87 27.60 5.84
CA VAL A 147 -3.55 26.33 6.18
C VAL A 147 -2.95 25.17 5.37
N ARG A 148 -2.71 25.34 4.06
CA ARG A 148 -2.04 24.32 3.23
C ARG A 148 -0.67 23.97 3.79
N THR A 149 0.11 24.98 4.19
CA THR A 149 1.45 24.80 4.75
C THR A 149 1.39 24.06 6.09
N TRP A 150 0.40 24.38 6.93
CA TRP A 150 0.17 23.66 8.19
C TRP A 150 -0.16 22.18 7.94
N PHE A 151 -1.07 21.87 7.03
CA PHE A 151 -1.39 20.47 6.69
C PHE A 151 -0.16 19.72 6.14
N ASN A 152 0.63 20.34 5.27
CA ASN A 152 1.84 19.69 4.76
C ASN A 152 2.88 19.46 5.88
N HIS A 153 3.05 20.43 6.77
CA HIS A 153 3.96 20.32 7.90
C HIS A 153 3.51 19.26 8.91
N ASN A 154 2.22 19.26 9.27
CA ASN A 154 1.62 18.28 10.16
C ASN A 154 1.81 16.85 9.64
N TRP A 155 1.54 16.61 8.35
CA TRP A 155 1.78 15.30 7.73
C TRP A 155 3.25 14.88 7.79
N SER A 156 4.18 15.83 7.58
CA SER A 156 5.61 15.52 7.62
C SER A 156 6.12 15.12 9.01
N GLN A 157 5.52 15.68 10.07
CA GLN A 157 5.98 15.50 11.44
C GLN A 157 5.25 14.37 12.16
N GLN A 158 3.91 14.34 12.09
CA GLN A 158 3.09 13.41 12.86
C GLN A 158 2.59 12.22 12.02
N LYS A 159 2.49 12.38 10.69
CA LYS A 159 1.88 11.40 9.76
C LYS A 159 0.45 10.96 10.15
N THR A 160 -0.17 11.64 11.12
CA THR A 160 -1.51 11.38 11.61
C THR A 160 -2.17 12.71 11.96
N LEU A 161 -3.50 12.77 11.83
CA LEU A 161 -4.30 13.94 12.17
C LEU A 161 -4.64 14.02 13.66
N ASP A 162 -4.75 12.86 14.32
CA ASP A 162 -5.12 12.78 15.72
C ASP A 162 -4.33 11.69 16.43
N GLU A 163 -3.20 12.10 17.00
CA GLU A 163 -2.38 11.24 17.85
C GLU A 163 -3.18 10.70 19.06
N ASN A 164 -4.20 11.43 19.53
CA ASN A 164 -5.03 10.97 20.65
C ASN A 164 -5.89 9.76 20.25
N MET A 165 -6.38 9.70 19.02
CA MET A 165 -7.15 8.55 18.52
C MET A 165 -6.31 7.27 18.55
N LEU A 166 -5.02 7.36 18.24
CA LEU A 166 -4.09 6.22 18.31
C LEU A 166 -3.87 5.80 19.77
N ILE A 167 -3.68 6.76 20.67
CA ILE A 167 -3.46 6.50 22.09
C ILE A 167 -4.74 5.98 22.78
N ASP A 168 -5.92 6.39 22.33
CA ASP A 168 -7.22 5.95 22.84
C ASP A 168 -7.58 4.52 22.40
N ALA A 169 -6.96 4.00 21.34
CA ALA A 169 -7.09 2.60 20.95
C ALA A 169 -6.37 1.64 21.93
N LEU A 170 -5.47 2.15 22.78
CA LEU A 170 -4.76 1.34 23.76
C LEU A 170 -5.63 1.10 25.02
N PRO A 171 -5.57 -0.10 25.61
CA PRO A 171 -6.13 -0.35 26.94
C PRO A 171 -5.61 0.65 27.97
N LEU A 172 -6.48 1.08 28.89
CA LEU A 172 -6.21 2.15 29.86
C LEU A 172 -4.87 2.03 30.58
N LYS A 173 -4.46 0.80 30.95
CA LYS A 173 -3.19 0.54 31.64
C LYS A 173 -1.99 0.85 30.73
N LEU A 174 -1.99 0.33 29.50
CA LEU A 174 -0.91 0.56 28.53
C LEU A 174 -0.82 2.02 28.11
N LYS A 175 -1.97 2.69 27.92
CA LYS A 175 -2.02 4.13 27.63
C LYS A 175 -1.29 4.94 28.70
N LYS A 176 -1.57 4.68 29.98
CA LYS A 176 -0.92 5.38 31.10
C LYS A 176 0.58 5.12 31.14
N ASP A 177 0.98 3.86 31.03
CA ASP A 177 2.40 3.47 31.11
C ASP A 177 3.22 4.13 29.99
N VAL A 178 2.70 4.14 28.75
CA VAL A 178 3.36 4.79 27.59
C VAL A 178 3.46 6.30 27.78
N LEU A 179 2.36 6.98 28.16
CA LEU A 179 2.36 8.43 28.36
C LEU A 179 3.35 8.85 29.46
N ILE A 180 3.41 8.09 30.55
CA ILE A 180 4.35 8.34 31.65
C ILE A 180 5.79 8.19 31.14
N ASP A 181 6.15 7.10 30.47
CA ASP A 181 7.53 6.87 30.04
C ASP A 181 8.02 7.96 29.06
N VAL A 182 7.16 8.41 28.15
CA VAL A 182 7.48 9.43 27.15
C VAL A 182 7.60 10.83 27.77
N HIS A 183 6.66 11.24 28.62
CA HIS A 183 6.57 12.65 29.06
C HIS A 183 7.17 12.93 30.44
N TYR A 184 7.37 11.92 31.29
CA TYR A 184 7.83 12.12 32.67
C TYR A 184 9.21 12.79 32.76
N LYS A 185 10.15 12.40 31.89
CA LYS A 185 11.50 12.99 31.87
C LYS A 185 11.50 14.48 31.50
N THR A 186 10.51 14.94 30.74
CA THR A 186 10.39 16.34 30.34
C THR A 186 9.74 17.16 31.43
N LEU A 187 8.63 16.68 32.02
CA LEU A 187 7.91 17.39 33.08
C LEU A 187 8.68 17.47 34.40
N SER A 188 9.43 16.41 34.76
CA SER A 188 10.24 16.40 35.99
C SER A 188 11.39 17.42 35.99
N LYS A 189 11.78 17.94 34.82
CA LYS A 189 12.81 18.98 34.71
C LYS A 189 12.27 20.39 34.95
N VAL A 190 10.97 20.60 34.85
CA VAL A 190 10.34 21.92 35.02
C VAL A 190 10.40 22.30 36.50
N SER A 191 10.92 23.49 36.79
CA SER A 191 11.11 24.00 38.16
C SER A 191 9.82 24.03 38.98
N LEU A 192 8.67 24.25 38.32
CA LEU A 192 7.34 24.27 38.93
C LEU A 192 6.95 22.92 39.59
N PHE A 193 7.44 21.79 39.07
CA PHE A 193 7.02 20.45 39.50
C PHE A 193 8.06 19.70 40.34
N LYS A 194 9.19 20.34 40.70
CA LYS A 194 10.30 19.69 41.43
C LYS A 194 9.92 19.11 42.79
N ASN A 195 8.95 19.72 43.47
CA ASN A 195 8.50 19.32 44.82
C ASN A 195 7.10 18.67 44.81
N CYS A 196 6.55 18.35 43.64
CA CYS A 196 5.25 17.71 43.52
C CYS A 196 5.35 16.18 43.68
N GLU A 197 4.28 15.58 44.19
CA GLU A 197 4.18 14.11 44.27
C GLU A 197 4.17 13.48 42.87
N LYS A 198 4.81 12.32 42.71
CA LYS A 198 4.90 11.62 41.41
C LYS A 198 3.53 11.25 40.83
N THR A 199 2.58 10.88 41.69
CA THR A 199 1.18 10.59 41.34
C THR A 199 0.49 11.80 40.69
N MET A 200 0.68 13.00 41.24
CA MET A 200 0.18 14.24 40.64
C MET A 200 0.76 14.48 39.24
N ILE A 201 2.06 14.22 39.05
CA ILE A 201 2.71 14.37 37.75
C ILE A 201 2.15 13.35 36.74
N PHE A 202 1.89 12.11 37.17
CA PHE A 202 1.27 11.10 36.31
C PHE A 202 -0.15 11.48 35.87
N ASP A 203 -0.96 12.01 36.78
CA ASP A 203 -2.30 12.50 36.44
C ASP A 203 -2.26 13.70 35.49
N LEU A 204 -1.26 14.59 35.65
CA LEU A 204 -1.05 15.71 34.74
C LEU A 204 -0.63 15.23 33.34
N ILE A 205 0.29 14.25 33.27
CA ILE A 205 0.73 13.63 32.02
C ILE A 205 -0.46 13.06 31.23
N CYS A 206 -1.38 12.39 31.93
CA CYS A 206 -2.57 11.81 31.31
C CYS A 206 -3.52 12.85 30.71
N LYS A 207 -3.38 14.14 31.06
CA LYS A 207 -4.22 15.25 30.58
C LYS A 207 -3.54 16.13 29.53
N LEU A 208 -2.28 15.86 29.17
CA LEU A 208 -1.57 16.64 28.16
C LEU A 208 -2.19 16.43 26.79
N LYS A 209 -2.29 17.51 26.01
CA LYS A 209 -2.71 17.49 24.62
C LYS A 209 -1.60 18.06 23.74
N PRO A 210 -1.14 17.33 22.72
CA PRO A 210 -0.18 17.86 21.77
C PRO A 210 -0.85 18.96 20.91
N VAL A 211 -0.13 20.06 20.68
CA VAL A 211 -0.55 21.15 19.77
C VAL A 211 0.61 21.51 18.86
N LEU A 212 0.37 21.55 17.55
CA LEU A 212 1.38 21.87 16.53
C LEU A 212 1.19 23.29 16.00
N PHE A 213 2.26 24.08 16.07
CA PHE A 213 2.31 25.45 15.55
C PHE A 213 3.25 25.56 14.34
N LEU A 214 2.93 26.49 13.43
CA LEU A 214 3.82 26.84 12.31
C LEU A 214 5.04 27.65 12.81
N PRO A 215 6.20 27.56 12.13
CA PRO A 215 7.34 28.44 12.41
C PRO A 215 6.94 29.92 12.26
N GLY A 216 7.19 30.73 13.30
CA GLY A 216 6.84 32.15 13.32
C GLY A 216 5.38 32.47 13.69
N ALA A 217 4.57 31.46 14.02
CA ALA A 217 3.23 31.69 14.55
C ALA A 217 3.31 32.29 15.97
N LEU A 218 2.48 33.30 16.23
CA LEU A 218 2.40 33.96 17.53
C LEU A 218 1.55 33.09 18.47
N ILE A 219 2.16 32.56 19.54
CA ILE A 219 1.53 31.57 20.43
C ILE A 219 0.63 32.23 21.48
N CYS A 220 1.10 33.32 22.07
CA CYS A 220 0.36 34.09 23.06
C CYS A 220 0.48 35.58 22.73
N GLU A 221 -0.65 36.26 22.61
CA GLU A 221 -0.71 37.71 22.47
C GLU A 221 -1.04 38.35 23.81
N LYS A 222 -0.35 39.44 24.16
CA LYS A 222 -0.67 40.20 25.37
C LYS A 222 -1.92 41.02 25.09
N VAL A 223 -3.04 40.63 25.70
CA VAL A 223 -4.24 41.46 25.71
C VAL A 223 -3.94 42.71 26.54
N SER A 224 -3.74 43.84 25.87
CA SER A 224 -3.67 45.14 26.53
C SER A 224 -5.08 45.55 26.97
N SER A 225 -5.38 45.36 28.25
CA SER A 225 -6.49 46.01 28.95
C SER A 225 -5.98 47.24 29.69
#